data_AF-A0A352CAI6-F1
#
_entry.id   AF-A0A352CAI6-F1
#
_cell.length_a   1.000
_cell.length_b   1.000
_cell.length_c   1.000
_cell.angle_alpha   90.00
_cell.angle_beta   90.00
_cell.angle_gamma   90.00
#
_symmetry.space_group_name_H-M   'P 1'
#
loop_
_entity.id
_entity.type
_entity.pdbx_description
1 polymer ?
#
loop_
_entity_poly.entity_id
_entity_poly.type
_entity_poly.pdbx_seq_one_letter_code
_entity_poly.pdbx_strand_id
1 'polypeptide(L)'
;VFGSYNERLYMAETGARGVYVPASFPRAIIRRCTGTPFMGYTGAAYVVQELCNGLFDALFNILPLSATMDQIEPTLARAPATEIAWTDRAQAALDRWTEAQPVLVRISAAKR
;
A
#
# COMPACT_ATOMS: atom_id res chain seq x y z
N VAL A 1 -1.47 6.23 14.25
CA VAL A 1 -1.43 6.96 15.54
C VAL A 1 -0.07 6.79 16.17
N PHE A 2 0.60 7.89 16.48
CA PHE A 2 1.84 7.91 17.24
C PHE A 2 1.51 8.17 18.70
N GLY A 3 1.87 7.26 19.62
CA GLY A 3 1.45 7.41 21.01
C GLY A 3 2.08 6.42 21.97
N SER A 4 1.51 6.37 23.17
CA SER A 4 1.81 5.38 24.19
C SER A 4 0.93 4.14 24.04
N TYR A 5 1.14 3.16 24.92
CA TYR A 5 0.30 1.96 24.94
C TYR A 5 -1.18 2.28 25.14
N ASN A 6 -1.52 3.36 25.84
CA ASN A 6 -2.90 3.74 26.12
C ASN A 6 -3.65 4.07 24.84
N GLU A 7 -3.04 4.82 23.92
CA GLU A 7 -3.65 5.12 22.61
C GLU A 7 -3.89 3.83 21.81
N ARG A 8 -2.97 2.87 21.88
CA ARG A 8 -3.17 1.56 21.24
C ARG A 8 -4.37 0.81 21.82
N LEU A 9 -4.52 0.84 23.15
CA LEU A 9 -5.64 0.20 23.84
C LEU A 9 -6.96 0.86 23.41
N TYR A 10 -7.05 2.18 23.45
CA TYR A 10 -8.25 2.92 23.06
C TYR A 10 -8.61 2.71 21.58
N MET A 11 -7.62 2.63 20.69
CA MET A 11 -7.87 2.29 19.29
C MET A 11 -8.49 0.90 19.13
N ALA A 12 -8.05 -0.08 19.92
CA ALA A 12 -8.59 -1.43 19.89
C ALA A 12 -10.04 -1.47 20.44
N GLU A 13 -10.29 -0.78 21.56
CA GLU A 13 -11.63 -0.71 22.18
C GLU A 13 -12.67 -0.04 21.27
N THR A 14 -12.27 1.02 20.57
CA THR A 14 -13.16 1.76 19.66
C THR A 14 -13.26 1.16 18.26
N GLY A 15 -12.50 0.09 17.97
CA GLY A 15 -12.42 -0.48 16.62
C GLY A 15 -11.87 0.51 15.58
N ALA A 16 -11.02 1.45 16.01
CA ALA A 16 -10.48 2.48 15.15
C ALA A 16 -9.63 1.88 14.02
N ARG A 17 -9.88 2.30 12.78
CA ARG A 17 -9.09 1.89 11.62
C ARG A 17 -7.82 2.74 11.55
N GLY A 18 -6.70 2.15 11.95
CA GLY A 18 -5.41 2.79 11.81
C GLY A 18 -4.27 1.96 12.35
N VAL A 19 -3.05 2.30 11.94
CA VAL A 19 -1.83 1.64 12.42
C VAL A 19 -1.29 2.40 13.62
N TYR A 20 -0.94 1.69 14.69
CA TYR A 20 -0.31 2.26 15.88
C TYR A 20 1.21 2.19 15.74
N VAL A 21 1.89 3.33 15.87
CA VAL A 21 3.35 3.44 15.94
C VAL A 21 3.72 3.86 17.36
N PRO A 22 4.53 3.05 18.07
CA PRO A 22 4.87 3.35 19.45
C PRO A 22 5.83 4.55 19.47
N ALA A 23 5.42 5.66 20.09
CA ALA A 23 6.15 6.93 20.09
C ALA A 23 6.25 7.59 21.46
N SER A 24 5.66 7.01 22.51
CA SER A 24 5.73 7.51 23.88
C SER A 24 5.68 6.38 24.93
N PHE A 25 6.03 6.72 26.17
CA PHE A 25 5.85 5.86 27.35
C PHE A 25 4.40 5.96 27.86
N PRO A 26 3.85 4.96 28.59
CA PRO A 26 4.49 3.77 29.17
C PRO A 26 4.46 2.56 28.24
N ARG A 27 5.55 2.31 27.52
CA ARG A 27 5.86 1.04 26.89
C ARG A 27 7.37 0.97 26.75
N ALA A 28 7.97 -0.20 26.92
CA ALA A 28 9.39 -0.40 26.67
C ALA A 28 9.68 -0.33 25.16
N ILE A 29 9.70 0.89 24.60
CA ILE A 29 10.33 1.13 23.30
C ILE A 29 11.81 1.30 23.58
N ILE A 30 12.58 0.39 23.02
CA ILE A 30 14.03 0.45 23.09
C ILE A 30 14.52 1.49 22.09
N ARG A 31 14.55 2.78 22.43
CA ARG A 31 15.03 3.86 21.53
C ARG A 31 16.55 3.86 21.41
N ARG A 32 17.11 2.82 20.80
CA ARG A 32 18.54 2.71 20.54
C ARG A 32 18.88 3.43 19.24
N CYS A 33 20.08 3.99 19.18
CA CYS A 33 20.63 4.55 17.95
C CYS A 33 20.58 3.51 16.80
N THR A 34 20.82 2.24 17.14
CA THR A 34 20.67 1.10 16.23
C THR A 34 19.34 0.38 16.50
N GLY A 35 18.52 0.21 15.46
CA GLY A 35 17.21 -0.44 15.55
C GLY A 35 16.08 0.56 15.37
N THR A 36 15.59 1.15 16.48
CA THR A 36 14.42 2.04 16.48
C THR A 36 14.74 3.45 16.97
N PRO A 37 15.65 4.18 16.29
CA PRO A 37 15.98 5.55 16.66
C PRO A 37 14.79 6.47 16.34
N PHE A 38 14.51 7.41 17.25
CA PHE A 38 13.53 8.49 17.01
C PHE A 38 14.19 9.85 16.80
N MET A 39 15.52 9.93 16.91
CA MET A 39 16.29 11.18 16.85
C MET A 39 17.32 11.16 15.72
N GLY A 40 17.68 12.36 15.26
CA GLY A 40 18.65 12.56 14.19
C GLY A 40 18.17 12.07 12.83
N TYR A 41 19.07 12.08 11.84
CA TYR A 41 18.75 11.65 10.47
C TYR A 41 18.35 10.18 10.39
N THR A 42 18.99 9.31 11.17
CA THR A 42 18.62 7.89 11.25
C THR A 42 17.20 7.71 11.81
N GLY A 43 16.80 8.53 12.78
CA GLY A 43 15.44 8.50 13.31
C GLY A 43 14.40 8.99 12.30
N ALA A 44 14.73 10.00 11.48
CA ALA A 44 13.87 10.42 10.39
C ALA A 44 13.64 9.28 9.38
N ALA A 45 14.71 8.58 8.98
CA ALA A 45 14.60 7.42 8.08
C ALA A 45 13.76 6.29 8.71
N TYR A 46 13.97 5.99 10.00
CA TYR A 46 13.19 4.98 10.71
C TYR A 46 11.69 5.32 10.76
N VAL A 47 11.32 6.54 11.12
CA VAL A 47 9.91 6.96 11.20
C VAL A 47 9.24 6.91 9.82
N VAL A 48 9.94 7.31 8.76
CA VAL A 48 9.44 7.19 7.38
C VAL A 48 9.22 5.72 7.03
N GLN A 49 10.14 4.83 7.38
CA GLN A 49 9.99 3.40 7.13
C GLN A 49 8.76 2.83 7.84
N GLU A 50 8.56 3.14 9.13
CA GLU A 50 7.39 2.68 9.89
C GLU A 50 6.07 3.19 9.30
N LEU A 51 6.05 4.45 8.84
CA LEU A 51 4.88 5.02 8.17
C LEU A 51 4.60 4.31 6.85
N CYS A 52 5.63 4.13 6.01
CA CYS A 52 5.51 3.41 4.74
C CYS A 52 5.02 1.98 4.95
N ASN A 53 5.59 1.25 5.91
CA ASN A 53 5.17 -0.11 6.25
C ASN A 53 3.69 -0.14 6.66
N GLY A 54 3.26 0.76 7.55
CA GLY A 54 1.87 0.85 7.95
C GLY A 54 0.91 1.17 6.81
N LEU A 55 1.33 2.02 5.86
CA LEU A 55 0.55 2.34 4.66
C LEU A 55 0.50 1.14 3.68
N PHE A 56 1.60 0.40 3.52
CA PHE A 56 1.62 -0.82 2.72
C PHE A 56 0.73 -1.90 3.31
N ASP A 57 0.80 -2.13 4.62
CA ASP A 57 -0.10 -3.09 5.29
C ASP A 57 -1.57 -2.68 5.13
N ALA A 58 -1.88 -1.40 5.28
CA ALA A 58 -3.23 -0.90 5.02
C ALA A 58 -3.65 -1.11 3.55
N LEU A 59 -2.74 -0.90 2.60
CA LEU A 59 -2.97 -1.14 1.18
C LEU A 59 -3.27 -2.62 0.91
N PHE A 60 -2.51 -3.56 1.50
CA PHE A 60 -2.75 -5.00 1.35
C PHE A 60 -4.04 -5.49 2.00
N ASN A 61 -4.55 -4.79 3.02
CA ASN A 61 -5.88 -5.08 3.58
C ASN A 61 -7.03 -4.57 2.71
N ILE A 62 -6.78 -3.60 1.82
CA ILE A 62 -7.78 -3.03 0.91
C ILE A 62 -7.75 -3.72 -0.46
N LEU A 63 -6.56 -4.06 -0.94
CA LEU A 63 -6.39 -4.75 -2.20
C LEU A 63 -6.84 -6.21 -2.05
N PRO A 64 -7.58 -6.76 -3.03
CA PRO A 64 -7.86 -8.19 -3.06
C PRO A 64 -6.53 -8.96 -3.12
N LEU A 65 -6.48 -10.13 -2.46
CA LEU A 65 -5.33 -11.03 -2.54
C LEU A 65 -4.94 -11.25 -3.99
N SER A 66 -3.64 -11.27 -4.30
CA SER A 66 -3.15 -11.44 -5.68
C SER A 66 -3.79 -12.65 -6.37
N ALA A 67 -4.07 -13.72 -5.62
CA ALA A 67 -4.78 -14.89 -6.13
C ALA A 67 -6.19 -14.57 -6.66
N THR A 68 -6.94 -13.68 -6.02
CA THR A 68 -8.25 -13.20 -6.51
C THR A 68 -8.10 -12.22 -7.68
N MET A 69 -7.00 -11.45 -7.73
CA MET A 69 -6.73 -10.55 -8.87
C MET A 69 -6.30 -11.30 -10.14
N ASP A 70 -5.67 -12.45 -9.99
CA ASP A 70 -5.27 -13.35 -11.09
C ASP A 70 -6.30 -14.46 -11.35
N GLN A 71 -7.40 -14.52 -10.58
CA GLN A 71 -8.58 -15.31 -10.93
C GLN A 71 -9.33 -14.63 -12.07
N ILE A 72 -8.76 -14.77 -13.27
CA ILE A 72 -9.42 -14.46 -14.53
C ILE A 72 -9.98 -15.76 -15.06
N GLU A 73 -11.24 -15.73 -15.51
CA GLU A 73 -11.80 -16.84 -16.27
C GLU A 73 -10.87 -17.08 -17.48
N PRO A 74 -10.39 -18.31 -17.71
CA PRO A 74 -9.48 -18.59 -18.80
C PRO A 74 -10.08 -18.05 -20.08
N THR A 75 -9.43 -17.05 -20.69
CA THR A 75 -9.92 -16.50 -21.94
C THR A 75 -9.98 -17.65 -22.94
N LEU A 76 -11.18 -18.00 -23.39
CA LEU A 76 -11.42 -19.03 -24.41
C LEU A 76 -10.95 -18.51 -25.79
N ALA A 77 -9.70 -18.06 -25.89
CA ALA A 77 -9.10 -17.62 -27.13
C ALA A 77 -8.13 -18.69 -27.62
N ARG A 78 -8.69 -19.72 -28.28
CA ARG A 78 -7.94 -20.59 -29.20
C ARG A 78 -8.28 -20.21 -30.64
N ALA A 79 -8.10 -18.94 -30.97
CA ALA A 79 -8.00 -18.49 -32.35
C ALA A 79 -6.61 -17.85 -32.51
N PRO A 80 -5.93 -17.97 -33.67
CA PRO A 80 -4.71 -17.22 -33.91
C PRO A 80 -5.07 -15.75 -33.85
N ALA A 81 -4.87 -15.13 -32.68
CA ALA A 81 -5.02 -13.70 -32.51
C ALA A 81 -3.96 -13.08 -33.42
N THR A 82 -4.40 -12.52 -34.55
CA THR A 82 -3.57 -11.59 -35.30
C THR A 82 -3.02 -10.59 -34.28
N GLU A 83 -1.69 -10.48 -34.16
CA GLU A 83 -1.09 -9.50 -33.27
C GLU A 83 -1.56 -8.11 -33.71
N ILE A 84 -2.54 -7.56 -32.99
CA ILE A 84 -3.02 -6.21 -33.23
C ILE A 84 -1.93 -5.28 -32.72
N ALA A 85 -1.20 -4.66 -33.64
CA ALA A 85 -0.24 -3.62 -33.29
C ALA A 85 -0.96 -2.45 -32.62
N TRP A 86 -0.40 -1.99 -31.49
CA TRP A 86 -0.89 -0.79 -30.83
C TRP A 86 -0.69 0.41 -31.74
N THR A 87 -1.75 1.21 -31.90
CA THR A 87 -1.64 2.53 -32.53
C THR A 87 -1.37 3.57 -31.46
N ASP A 88 -0.66 4.65 -31.82
CA ASP A 88 -0.37 5.75 -30.89
C ASP A 88 -1.66 6.33 -30.26
N ARG A 89 -2.75 6.36 -31.03
CA ARG A 89 -4.07 6.80 -30.55
C ARG A 89 -4.63 5.86 -29.48
N ALA A 90 -4.43 4.55 -29.61
CA ALA A 90 -4.88 3.58 -28.61
C ALA A 90 -4.09 3.75 -27.31
N GLN A 91 -2.77 3.93 -27.40
CA GLN A 91 -1.93 4.17 -26.24
C GLN A 91 -2.31 5.47 -25.52
N ALA A 92 -2.46 6.57 -26.25
CA ALA A 92 -2.91 7.85 -25.69
C ALA A 92 -4.34 7.81 -25.09
N ALA A 93 -5.17 6.86 -25.50
CA ALA A 93 -6.48 6.64 -24.87
C ALA A 93 -6.35 5.90 -23.54
N LEU A 94 -5.50 4.86 -23.48
CA LEU A 94 -5.20 4.11 -22.26
C LEU A 94 -4.54 5.01 -21.20
N ASP A 95 -3.57 5.84 -21.60
CA ASP A 95 -2.85 6.74 -20.71
C ASP A 95 -3.81 7.74 -20.04
N ARG A 96 -4.68 8.38 -20.83
CA ARG A 96 -5.70 9.31 -20.29
C ARG A 96 -6.65 8.64 -19.31
N TRP A 97 -7.07 7.41 -19.60
CA TRP A 97 -7.96 6.67 -18.71
C TRP A 97 -7.25 6.25 -17.42
N THR A 98 -5.97 5.86 -17.51
CA THR A 98 -5.14 5.47 -16.36
C THR A 98 -4.81 6.68 -15.49
N GLU A 99 -4.55 7.85 -16.07
CA GLU A 99 -4.31 9.10 -15.33
C GLU A 99 -5.53 9.54 -14.50
N ALA A 100 -6.73 9.28 -14.99
CA ALA A 100 -7.97 9.55 -14.26
C ALA A 100 -8.16 8.63 -13.03
N GLN A 101 -7.42 7.54 -12.93
CA GLN A 101 -7.48 6.64 -11.78
C GLN A 101 -6.60 7.14 -10.62
N PRO A 102 -7.00 6.87 -9.36
CA PRO A 102 -6.16 7.12 -8.20
C PRO A 102 -4.80 6.43 -8.33
N VAL A 103 -3.72 7.11 -7.95
CA VAL A 103 -2.33 6.68 -8.15
C VAL A 103 -2.09 5.22 -7.71
N LEU A 104 -2.70 4.81 -6.59
CA LEU A 104 -2.51 3.48 -6.01
C LEU A 104 -3.11 2.33 -6.84
N VAL A 105 -4.08 2.58 -7.71
CA VAL A 105 -4.77 1.53 -8.48
C VAL A 105 -4.43 1.56 -9.98
N ARG A 106 -3.59 2.50 -10.43
CA ARG A 106 -3.26 2.70 -11.85
C ARG A 106 -2.70 1.45 -12.53
N ILE A 107 -1.85 0.68 -11.83
CA ILE A 107 -1.26 -0.55 -12.38
C ILE A 107 -2.33 -1.61 -12.63
N SER A 108 -3.23 -1.81 -11.67
CA SER A 108 -4.32 -2.80 -11.80
C SER A 108 -5.38 -2.34 -12.80
N ALA A 109 -5.63 -1.03 -12.87
CA ALA A 109 -6.52 -0.44 -13.84
C ALA A 109 -5.99 -0.65 -15.27
N ALA A 110 -4.71 -0.35 -15.53
CA ALA A 110 -4.10 -0.50 -16.85
C ALA A 110 -4.12 -1.94 -17.40
N LYS A 111 -4.24 -2.95 -16.53
CA LYS A 111 -4.38 -4.36 -16.90
C LYS A 111 -5.81 -4.72 -17.38
N ARG A 112 -6.81 -3.92 -17.01
CA ARG A 112 -8.24 -4.20 -17.25
C ARG A 112 -8.71 -3.54 -18.54
#